data_AF-B1KEQ5-F1
#
_entry.id   AF-B1KEQ5-F1
#
_cell.length_a   1.000
_cell.length_b   1.000
_cell.length_c   1.000
_cell.angle_alpha   90.00
_cell.angle_beta   90.00
_cell.angle_gamma   90.00
#
_symmetry.space_group_name_H-M   'P 1'
#
loop_
_entity.id
_entity.type
_entity.pdbx_description
1 polymer ?
#
loop_
_entity_poly.entity_id
_entity_poly.type
_entity_poly.pdbx_seq_one_letter_code
_entity_poly.pdbx_strand_id
1 'polypeptide(L)'
;MDKTTLSEVLAYSNPAVEKRFMNIYGTDEAATSVIFNSAKKWLWLCYQRRQLGLDVKLSIDTPLLVIDEMWHNFILFSNDYLSFCKRFFGHYIHHMPTTKAMEKELKDSMQGKEPQVFAQEMLAKKRWQYEFVYDQLGKEEFLLWYKEYPKKYTPNTLLNLALEHQKLVNKEVVLIPELAQFTQKGV
;
A
#
# COMPACT_ATOMS: atom_id res chain seq x y z
N MET A 1 -7.64 0.23 27.91
CA MET A 1 -6.35 0.24 27.19
C MET A 1 -6.10 1.68 26.80
N ASP A 2 -4.90 2.19 27.08
CA ASP A 2 -4.52 3.53 26.64
C ASP A 2 -4.52 3.61 25.12
N LYS A 3 -4.82 4.80 24.60
CA LYS A 3 -4.93 5.05 23.16
C LYS A 3 -3.54 4.98 22.53
N THR A 4 -3.35 4.07 21.57
CA THR A 4 -2.06 3.91 20.88
C THR A 4 -1.70 5.15 20.06
N THR A 5 -0.48 5.63 20.25
CA THR A 5 0.09 6.79 19.57
C THR A 5 0.71 6.39 18.22
N LEU A 6 0.83 7.36 17.31
CA LEU A 6 1.50 7.13 16.03
C LEU A 6 2.99 6.76 16.23
N SER A 7 3.65 7.35 17.23
CA SER A 7 5.06 7.09 17.51
C SER A 7 5.30 5.62 17.91
N GLU A 8 4.44 5.04 18.74
CA GLU A 8 4.52 3.62 19.12
C GLU A 8 4.34 2.69 17.93
N VAL A 9 3.40 3.01 17.04
CA VAL A 9 3.18 2.26 15.79
C VAL A 9 4.41 2.36 14.88
N LEU A 10 4.99 3.55 14.74
CA LEU A 10 6.15 3.76 13.90
C LEU A 10 7.42 3.09 14.45
N ALA A 11 7.54 2.92 15.77
CA ALA A 11 8.64 2.21 16.40
C ALA A 11 8.67 0.69 16.08
N TYR A 12 7.56 0.11 15.60
CA TYR A 12 7.56 -1.28 15.15
C TYR A 12 8.43 -1.46 13.90
N SER A 13 9.36 -2.41 13.95
CA SER A 13 10.18 -2.82 12.81
C SER A 13 9.92 -4.29 12.44
N ASN A 14 10.06 -4.61 11.16
CA ASN A 14 10.04 -5.98 10.68
C ASN A 14 10.92 -6.07 9.41
N PRO A 15 12.22 -6.38 9.57
CA PRO A 15 13.14 -6.44 8.43
C PRO A 15 12.75 -7.47 7.38
N ALA A 16 12.00 -8.52 7.74
CA ALA A 16 11.55 -9.53 6.79
C ALA A 16 10.49 -8.98 5.82
N VAL A 17 9.58 -8.13 6.32
CA VAL A 17 8.59 -7.41 5.50
C VAL A 17 9.31 -6.52 4.50
N GLU A 18 10.25 -5.69 4.96
CA GLU A 18 11.03 -4.79 4.11
C GLU A 18 11.88 -5.58 3.09
N LYS A 19 12.56 -6.65 3.52
CA LYS A 19 13.36 -7.50 2.65
C LYS A 19 12.54 -8.14 1.54
N ARG A 20 11.34 -8.65 1.85
CA ARG A 20 10.45 -9.23 0.83
C ARG A 20 10.01 -8.17 -0.17
N PHE A 21 9.69 -6.96 0.28
CA PHE A 21 9.31 -5.86 -0.61
C PHE A 21 10.43 -5.47 -1.55
N MET A 22 11.66 -5.35 -1.04
CA MET A 22 12.86 -5.10 -1.86
C MET A 22 13.09 -6.22 -2.89
N ASN A 23 12.88 -7.48 -2.50
CA ASN A 23 13.00 -8.61 -3.42
C ASN A 23 11.90 -8.65 -4.51
N ILE A 24 10.81 -7.90 -4.33
CA ILE A 24 9.75 -7.82 -5.35
C ILE A 24 10.00 -6.64 -6.28
N TYR A 25 10.33 -5.47 -5.75
CA TYR A 25 10.38 -4.22 -6.52
C TYR A 25 11.80 -3.68 -6.75
N GLY A 26 12.84 -4.30 -6.21
CA GLY A 26 14.21 -3.81 -6.33
C GLY A 26 14.44 -2.42 -5.71
N THR A 27 13.60 -2.00 -4.77
CA THR A 27 13.76 -0.73 -4.05
C THR A 27 14.96 -0.78 -3.11
N ASP A 28 15.60 0.37 -2.88
CA ASP A 28 16.64 0.48 -1.84
C ASP A 28 16.03 0.47 -0.42
N GLU A 29 16.88 0.26 0.59
CA GLU A 29 16.47 0.15 1.99
C GLU A 29 15.79 1.42 2.51
N ALA A 30 16.31 2.60 2.15
CA ALA A 30 15.78 3.88 2.61
C ALA A 30 14.36 4.12 2.08
N ALA A 31 14.16 3.92 0.77
CA ALA A 31 12.86 4.04 0.13
C ALA A 31 11.87 3.00 0.70
N THR A 32 12.32 1.77 0.92
CA THR A 32 11.49 0.69 1.47
C THR A 32 11.01 1.02 2.87
N SER A 33 11.90 1.54 3.73
CA SER A 33 11.55 1.93 5.09
C SER A 33 10.54 3.08 5.13
N VAL A 34 10.69 4.06 4.24
CA VAL A 34 9.71 5.16 4.07
C VAL A 34 8.34 4.63 3.64
N ILE A 35 8.30 3.67 2.71
CA ILE A 35 7.04 3.03 2.25
C ILE A 35 6.41 2.22 3.40
N PHE A 36 7.20 1.45 4.15
CA PHE A 36 6.69 0.66 5.26
C PHE A 36 6.14 1.54 6.39
N ASN A 37 6.80 2.65 6.69
CA ASN A 37 6.28 3.67 7.60
C ASN A 37 4.98 4.29 7.10
N SER A 38 4.83 4.48 5.78
CA SER A 38 3.57 4.96 5.18
C SER A 38 2.43 3.93 5.34
N ALA A 39 2.69 2.63 5.16
CA ALA A 39 1.71 1.57 5.44
C ALA A 39 1.29 1.53 6.91
N LYS A 40 2.25 1.66 7.85
CA LYS A 40 1.96 1.75 9.29
C LYS A 40 1.12 3.00 9.64
N LYS A 41 1.44 4.15 9.05
CA LYS A 41 0.64 5.39 9.18
C LYS A 41 -0.78 5.20 8.66
N TRP A 42 -0.95 4.56 7.49
CA TRP A 42 -2.28 4.25 6.94
C TRP A 42 -3.12 3.37 7.88
N LEU A 43 -2.52 2.32 8.44
CA LEU A 43 -3.18 1.47 9.44
C LEU A 43 -3.55 2.23 10.71
N TRP A 44 -2.68 3.12 11.17
CA TRP A 44 -2.97 3.99 12.30
C TRP A 44 -4.11 4.98 12.00
N LEU A 45 -4.21 5.53 10.78
CA LEU A 45 -5.35 6.36 10.37
C LEU A 45 -6.68 5.58 10.39
N CYS A 46 -6.67 4.33 9.95
CA CYS A 46 -7.83 3.43 10.05
C CYS A 46 -8.29 3.23 11.49
N TYR A 47 -7.33 3.06 12.42
CA TYR A 47 -7.58 3.01 13.85
C TYR A 47 -8.09 4.35 14.40
N GLN A 48 -7.41 5.46 14.11
CA GLN A 48 -7.73 6.79 14.64
C GLN A 48 -9.10 7.29 14.25
N ARG A 49 -9.49 7.07 12.99
CA ARG A 49 -10.84 7.35 12.50
C ARG A 49 -11.90 6.72 13.40
N ARG A 50 -11.70 5.46 13.83
CA ARG A 50 -12.61 4.77 14.78
C ARG A 50 -12.54 5.40 16.17
N GLN A 51 -11.35 5.75 16.66
CA GLN A 51 -11.17 6.39 17.96
C GLN A 51 -11.84 7.78 18.04
N LEU A 52 -11.98 8.46 16.91
CA LEU A 52 -12.67 9.75 16.79
C LEU A 52 -14.18 9.59 16.53
N GLY A 53 -14.72 8.37 16.48
CA GLY A 53 -16.14 8.12 16.24
C GLY A 53 -16.61 8.48 14.82
N LEU A 54 -15.69 8.55 13.85
CA LEU A 54 -16.02 8.95 12.48
C LEU A 54 -16.61 7.77 11.68
N ASP A 55 -17.87 7.89 11.27
CA ASP A 55 -18.57 6.92 10.42
C ASP A 55 -18.41 7.20 8.92
N VAL A 56 -17.18 7.51 8.51
CA VAL A 56 -16.77 7.66 7.10
C VAL A 56 -15.64 6.66 6.82
N LYS A 57 -15.59 6.01 5.66
CA LYS A 57 -14.60 4.95 5.38
C LYS A 57 -13.40 5.50 4.64
N LEU A 58 -12.20 5.27 5.16
CA LEU A 58 -10.97 5.49 4.39
C LEU A 58 -10.91 4.53 3.20
N SER A 59 -10.43 5.03 2.07
CA SER A 59 -10.28 4.28 0.83
C SER A 59 -8.87 4.45 0.29
N ILE A 60 -8.22 3.34 -0.05
CA ILE A 60 -6.96 3.33 -0.77
C ILE A 60 -7.27 3.31 -2.27
N ASP A 61 -6.59 4.15 -3.03
CA ASP A 61 -6.80 4.34 -4.47
C ASP A 61 -5.45 4.56 -5.18
N THR A 62 -5.46 4.81 -6.49
CA THR A 62 -4.25 4.90 -7.31
C THR A 62 -3.14 5.80 -6.73
N PRO A 63 -3.43 6.99 -6.16
CA PRO A 63 -2.42 7.80 -5.47
C PRO A 63 -1.63 7.07 -4.37
N LEU A 64 -2.28 6.13 -3.67
CA LEU A 64 -1.73 5.41 -2.53
C LEU A 64 -1.30 3.98 -2.88
N LEU A 65 -1.17 3.65 -4.17
CA LEU A 65 -0.93 2.29 -4.64
C LEU A 65 0.28 1.62 -3.98
N VAL A 66 1.41 2.32 -3.81
CA VAL A 66 2.59 1.74 -3.15
C VAL A 66 2.37 1.38 -1.68
N ILE A 67 1.49 2.13 -1.00
CA ILE A 67 1.09 1.85 0.37
C ILE A 67 0.24 0.58 0.39
N ASP A 68 -0.64 0.41 -0.60
CA ASP A 68 -1.46 -0.77 -0.77
C ASP A 68 -0.61 -2.03 -1.01
N GLU A 69 0.35 -1.95 -1.93
CA GLU A 69 1.30 -3.05 -2.20
C GLU A 69 2.14 -3.43 -0.98
N MET A 70 2.60 -2.45 -0.20
CA MET A 70 3.32 -2.73 1.04
C MET A 70 2.41 -3.33 2.10
N TRP A 71 1.14 -2.90 2.16
CA TRP A 71 0.16 -3.50 3.07
C TRP A 71 -0.16 -4.94 2.68
N HIS A 72 -0.37 -5.24 1.40
CA HIS A 72 -0.46 -6.62 0.89
C HIS A 72 0.75 -7.45 1.30
N ASN A 73 1.96 -6.91 1.10
CA ASN A 73 3.21 -7.56 1.50
C ASN A 73 3.24 -7.84 3.01
N PHE A 74 2.81 -6.90 3.86
CA PHE A 74 2.79 -7.09 5.30
C PHE A 74 1.76 -8.15 5.75
N ILE A 75 0.57 -8.19 5.14
CA ILE A 75 -0.47 -9.18 5.45
C ILE A 75 0.02 -10.62 5.28
N LEU A 76 0.93 -10.87 4.32
CA LEU A 76 1.49 -12.20 4.07
C LEU A 76 2.38 -12.71 5.23
N PHE A 77 2.90 -11.81 6.07
CA PHE A 77 3.51 -12.16 7.36
C PHE A 77 2.41 -12.29 8.41
N SER A 78 1.47 -13.21 8.17
CA SER A 78 0.15 -13.26 8.82
C SER A 78 0.19 -13.28 10.35
N ASN A 79 1.12 -14.03 10.94
CA ASN A 79 1.33 -14.07 12.40
C ASN A 79 1.82 -12.72 12.95
N ASP A 80 2.78 -12.09 12.28
CA ASP A 80 3.33 -10.79 12.66
C ASP A 80 2.29 -9.70 12.48
N TYR A 81 1.56 -9.70 11.36
CA TYR A 81 0.51 -8.74 11.07
C TYR A 81 -0.65 -8.84 12.07
N LEU A 82 -1.08 -10.05 12.42
CA LEU A 82 -2.08 -10.28 13.45
C LEU A 82 -1.60 -9.78 14.82
N SER A 83 -0.35 -10.08 15.19
CA SER A 83 0.24 -9.67 16.45
C SER A 83 0.40 -8.15 16.53
N PHE A 84 0.83 -7.52 15.45
CA PHE A 84 0.90 -6.07 15.27
C PHE A 84 -0.48 -5.43 15.48
N CYS A 85 -1.50 -5.90 14.76
CA CYS A 85 -2.85 -5.36 14.87
C CYS A 85 -3.44 -5.52 16.28
N LYS A 86 -3.28 -6.69 16.90
CA LYS A 86 -3.73 -6.92 18.28
C LYS A 86 -3.01 -6.02 19.27
N ARG A 87 -1.68 -5.88 19.14
CA ARG A 87 -0.85 -5.07 20.02
C ARG A 87 -1.21 -3.59 19.95
N PHE A 88 -1.32 -3.03 18.75
CA PHE A 88 -1.44 -1.58 18.56
C PHE A 88 -2.87 -1.08 18.39
N PHE A 89 -3.80 -1.94 17.96
CA PHE A 89 -5.18 -1.52 17.67
C PHE A 89 -6.21 -2.28 18.49
N GLY A 90 -5.81 -3.37 19.15
CA GLY A 90 -6.72 -4.28 19.89
C GLY A 90 -7.62 -5.12 18.98
N HIS A 91 -7.50 -4.99 17.66
CA HIS A 91 -8.31 -5.71 16.68
C HIS A 91 -7.59 -5.81 15.34
N TYR A 92 -8.00 -6.76 14.52
CA TYR A 92 -7.48 -6.92 13.16
C TYR A 92 -8.00 -5.82 12.23
N ILE A 93 -7.10 -5.16 11.50
CA ILE A 93 -7.51 -4.23 10.44
C ILE A 93 -7.62 -5.04 9.14
N HIS A 94 -8.86 -5.21 8.69
CA HIS A 94 -9.16 -5.93 7.45
C HIS A 94 -8.79 -5.09 6.23
N HIS A 95 -8.04 -5.71 5.32
CA HIS A 95 -7.95 -5.26 3.94
C HIS A 95 -9.08 -5.89 3.13
N MET A 96 -9.65 -5.14 2.20
CA MET A 96 -10.63 -5.65 1.23
C MET A 96 -10.22 -5.15 -0.17
N PRO A 97 -9.86 -6.05 -1.09
CA PRO A 97 -9.59 -5.69 -2.47
C PRO A 97 -10.82 -5.09 -3.17
N THR A 98 -10.58 -4.28 -4.19
CA THR A 98 -11.65 -3.78 -5.06
C THR A 98 -12.36 -4.97 -5.72
N THR A 99 -13.68 -5.04 -5.55
CA THR A 99 -14.49 -6.12 -6.14
C THR A 99 -14.97 -5.73 -7.54
N LYS A 100 -15.35 -6.73 -8.35
CA LYS A 100 -15.98 -6.48 -9.66
C LYS A 100 -17.24 -5.60 -9.58
N ALA A 101 -18.00 -5.72 -8.49
CA ALA A 101 -19.17 -4.87 -8.27
C ALA A 101 -18.77 -3.40 -8.08
N MET A 102 -17.74 -3.14 -7.27
CA MET A 102 -17.20 -1.78 -7.07
C MET A 102 -16.60 -1.20 -8.35
N GLU A 103 -15.90 -2.03 -9.15
CA GLU A 103 -15.40 -1.60 -10.47
C GLU A 103 -16.54 -1.23 -11.42
N LYS A 104 -17.62 -2.02 -11.41
CA LYS A 104 -18.81 -1.75 -12.21
C LYS A 104 -19.48 -0.45 -11.75
N GLU A 105 -19.68 -0.27 -10.45
CA GLU A 105 -20.23 0.98 -9.89
C GLU A 105 -19.39 2.20 -10.28
N LEU A 106 -18.06 2.08 -10.25
CA LEU A 106 -17.17 3.15 -10.69
C LEU A 106 -17.37 3.46 -12.18
N LYS A 107 -17.39 2.44 -13.05
CA LYS A 107 -17.64 2.60 -14.50
C LYS A 107 -19.00 3.22 -14.78
N ASP A 108 -20.04 2.72 -14.12
CA ASP A 108 -21.41 3.22 -14.23
C ASP A 108 -21.47 4.71 -13.79
N SER A 109 -20.72 5.09 -12.74
CA SER A 109 -20.64 6.48 -12.28
C SER A 109 -19.91 7.44 -13.23
N MET A 110 -19.07 6.91 -14.13
CA MET A 110 -18.38 7.67 -15.17
C MET A 110 -19.24 7.87 -16.42
N GLN A 111 -20.25 7.02 -16.62
CA GLN A 111 -21.01 6.99 -17.86
C GLN A 111 -21.77 8.30 -18.11
N GLY A 112 -21.60 8.88 -19.29
CA GLY A 112 -22.28 10.11 -19.70
C GLY A 112 -21.76 11.39 -19.02
N LYS A 113 -20.65 11.32 -18.28
CA LYS A 113 -20.01 12.49 -17.66
C LYS A 113 -18.77 12.92 -18.42
N GLU A 114 -18.61 14.23 -18.58
CA GLU A 114 -17.35 14.81 -19.03
C GLU A 114 -16.22 14.49 -18.03
N PRO A 115 -14.99 14.19 -18.47
CA PRO A 115 -13.89 13.78 -17.60
C PRO A 115 -13.60 14.78 -16.46
N GLN A 116 -13.70 16.08 -16.72
CA GLN A 116 -13.45 17.11 -15.72
C GLN A 116 -14.52 17.12 -14.63
N VAL A 117 -15.79 16.92 -14.99
CA VAL A 117 -16.90 16.85 -14.04
C VAL A 117 -16.75 15.64 -13.13
N PHE A 118 -16.44 14.47 -13.71
CA PHE A 118 -16.19 13.26 -12.94
C PHE A 118 -15.00 13.44 -11.97
N ALA A 119 -13.90 14.04 -12.44
CA ALA A 119 -12.74 14.31 -11.58
C ALA A 119 -13.08 15.23 -10.40
N GLN A 120 -13.87 16.27 -10.62
CA GLN A 120 -14.32 17.18 -9.55
C GLN A 120 -15.21 16.47 -8.52
N GLU A 121 -16.15 15.64 -8.97
CA GLU A 121 -16.99 14.84 -8.05
C GLU A 121 -16.16 13.87 -7.22
N MET A 122 -15.20 13.18 -7.85
CA MET A 122 -14.32 12.24 -7.15
C MET A 122 -13.42 12.96 -6.14
N LEU A 123 -12.93 14.15 -6.49
CA LEU A 123 -12.18 15.00 -5.57
C LEU A 123 -13.05 15.43 -4.38
N ALA A 124 -14.29 15.87 -4.63
CA ALA A 124 -15.21 16.26 -3.56
C ALA A 124 -15.52 15.10 -2.61
N LYS A 125 -15.73 13.88 -3.14
CA LYS A 125 -15.92 12.65 -2.35
C LYS A 125 -14.70 12.30 -1.49
N LYS A 126 -13.49 12.65 -1.94
CA LYS A 126 -12.22 12.35 -1.25
C LYS A 126 -11.72 13.49 -0.36
N ARG A 127 -12.33 14.67 -0.45
CA ARG A 127 -11.89 15.88 0.27
C ARG A 127 -11.71 15.63 1.75
N TRP A 128 -12.68 14.97 2.40
CA TRP A 128 -12.61 14.66 3.82
C TRP A 128 -11.39 13.79 4.16
N GLN A 129 -11.03 12.82 3.30
CA GLN A 129 -9.87 11.95 3.52
C GLN A 129 -8.58 12.76 3.39
N TYR A 130 -8.53 13.70 2.44
CA TYR A 130 -7.37 14.57 2.26
C TYR A 130 -7.17 15.49 3.47
N GLU A 131 -8.23 16.12 3.94
CA GLU A 131 -8.22 16.93 5.16
C GLU A 131 -7.82 16.06 6.37
N PHE A 132 -8.41 14.88 6.51
CA PHE A 132 -8.09 13.95 7.60
C PHE A 132 -6.62 13.51 7.60
N VAL A 133 -6.06 13.14 6.44
CA VAL A 133 -4.63 12.80 6.33
C VAL A 133 -3.76 13.99 6.69
N TYR A 134 -4.10 15.19 6.20
CA TYR A 134 -3.35 16.40 6.48
C TYR A 134 -3.38 16.73 7.98
N ASP A 135 -4.54 16.68 8.61
CA ASP A 135 -4.72 17.02 10.03
C ASP A 135 -4.04 16.01 10.96
N GLN A 136 -4.05 14.72 10.59
CA GLN A 136 -3.49 13.66 11.43
C GLN A 136 -2.00 13.44 11.22
N LEU A 137 -1.47 13.64 10.01
CA LEU A 137 -0.07 13.31 9.65
C LEU A 137 0.76 14.54 9.27
N GLY A 138 0.14 15.66 8.92
CA GLY A 138 0.83 16.87 8.51
C GLY A 138 1.07 17.00 7.01
N LYS A 139 1.62 18.15 6.62
CA LYS A 139 1.81 18.58 5.22
C LYS A 139 2.81 17.70 4.46
N GLU A 140 3.89 17.29 5.10
CA GLU A 140 4.98 16.54 4.44
C GLU A 140 4.47 15.17 3.99
N GLU A 141 3.83 14.43 4.88
CA GLU A 141 3.18 13.16 4.59
C GLU A 141 2.08 13.31 3.53
N PHE A 142 1.26 14.36 3.63
CA PHE A 142 0.23 14.63 2.65
C PHE A 142 0.81 14.80 1.23
N LEU A 143 1.88 15.59 1.09
CA LEU A 143 2.54 15.81 -0.19
C LEU A 143 3.23 14.54 -0.70
N LEU A 144 3.88 13.78 0.20
CA LEU A 144 4.48 12.50 -0.15
C LEU A 144 3.44 11.57 -0.77
N TRP A 145 2.28 11.42 -0.12
CA TRP A 145 1.23 10.49 -0.53
C TRP A 145 0.44 10.94 -1.76
N TYR A 146 0.09 12.22 -1.85
CA TYR A 146 -0.84 12.70 -2.88
C TYR A 146 -0.18 13.50 -4.01
N LYS A 147 1.12 13.82 -3.91
CA LYS A 147 1.88 14.51 -4.97
C LYS A 147 3.06 13.71 -5.49
N GLU A 148 3.81 13.03 -4.62
CA GLU A 148 5.03 12.31 -5.01
C GLU A 148 4.79 10.85 -5.39
N TYR A 149 4.14 10.07 -4.52
CA TYR A 149 3.82 8.67 -4.78
C TYR A 149 3.05 8.43 -6.07
N PRO A 150 2.03 9.23 -6.45
CA PRO A 150 1.28 8.99 -7.69
C PRO A 150 2.14 9.18 -8.95
N LYS A 151 3.28 9.88 -8.84
CA LYS A 151 4.25 10.05 -9.94
C LYS A 151 5.29 8.94 -9.93
N LYS A 152 5.76 8.56 -8.74
CA LYS A 152 6.86 7.61 -8.56
C LYS A 152 6.41 6.15 -8.65
N TYR A 153 5.21 5.85 -8.17
CA TYR A 153 4.68 4.49 -8.01
C TYR A 153 3.34 4.34 -8.72
N THR A 154 3.32 4.69 -10.00
CA THR A 154 2.25 4.31 -10.93
C THR A 154 2.18 2.78 -11.11
N PRO A 155 1.07 2.23 -11.60
CA PRO A 155 0.99 0.81 -11.96
C PRO A 155 2.13 0.37 -12.89
N ASN A 156 2.43 1.15 -13.94
CA ASN A 156 3.48 0.82 -14.90
C ASN A 156 4.88 0.86 -14.28
N THR A 157 5.16 1.86 -13.44
CA THR A 157 6.48 1.97 -12.79
C THR A 157 6.70 0.83 -11.80
N LEU A 158 5.67 0.43 -11.03
CA LEU A 158 5.79 -0.72 -10.11
C LEU A 158 5.98 -2.03 -10.87
N LEU A 159 5.27 -2.23 -11.98
CA LEU A 159 5.45 -3.40 -12.85
C LEU A 159 6.87 -3.45 -13.43
N ASN A 160 7.37 -2.33 -13.93
CA ASN A 160 8.72 -2.24 -14.48
C ASN A 160 9.80 -2.47 -13.41
N LEU A 161 9.62 -1.91 -12.21
CA LEU A 161 10.51 -2.15 -11.07
C LEU A 161 10.62 -3.66 -10.76
N ALA A 162 9.48 -4.35 -10.70
CA ALA A 162 9.48 -5.79 -10.44
C ALA A 162 10.13 -6.60 -11.58
N LEU A 163 9.82 -6.25 -12.83
CA LEU A 163 10.41 -6.93 -14.00
C LEU A 163 11.93 -6.75 -14.06
N GLU A 164 12.43 -5.53 -13.85
CA GLU A 164 13.87 -5.26 -13.90
C GLU A 164 14.61 -5.96 -12.75
N HIS A 165 14.02 -5.99 -11.55
CA HIS A 165 14.60 -6.74 -10.45
C HIS A 165 14.67 -8.25 -10.74
N GLN A 166 13.61 -8.83 -11.30
CA GLN A 166 13.59 -10.24 -11.68
C GLN A 166 14.66 -10.57 -12.74
N LYS A 167 14.90 -9.68 -13.71
CA LYS A 167 15.97 -9.85 -14.70
C LYS A 167 17.36 -9.84 -14.07
N LEU A 168 17.60 -8.99 -13.06
CA LEU A 168 18.88 -8.94 -12.35
C LEU A 168 19.14 -10.24 -11.59
N VAL A 169 18.15 -10.72 -10.82
CA VAL A 169 18.23 -11.99 -10.09
C VAL A 169 18.51 -13.15 -11.06
N ASN A 170 17.80 -13.21 -12.20
CA ASN A 170 17.98 -14.28 -13.18
C ASN A 170 19.36 -14.25 -13.88
N LYS A 171 20.03 -13.10 -13.94
CA LYS A 171 21.41 -13.01 -14.48
C LYS A 171 22.45 -13.53 -13.48
N GLU A 172 22.17 -13.43 -12.19
CA GLU A 172 23.06 -13.91 -11.13
C GLU A 172 22.90 -15.41 -10.84
N VAL A 173 21.74 -15.99 -11.18
CA VAL A 173 21.52 -17.44 -11.10
C VAL A 173 22.22 -18.12 -12.28
N VAL A 174 23.43 -18.64 -12.04
CA VAL A 174 24.05 -19.63 -12.93
C VAL A 174 23.16 -20.86 -12.93
N LEU A 175 22.56 -21.18 -14.08
CA LEU A 175 21.83 -22.44 -14.28
C LEU A 175 22.76 -23.60 -13.93
N ILE A 176 22.42 -24.35 -12.88
CA ILE A 176 23.05 -25.63 -12.59
C ILE A 176 22.78 -26.51 -13.82
N PRO A 177 23.81 -26.94 -14.58
CA PRO A 177 23.63 -27.68 -15.83
C PRO A 177 22.76 -28.93 -15.64
N GLU A 178 22.87 -29.58 -14.48
CA GLU A 178 22.11 -30.75 -14.06
C GLU A 178 20.63 -30.47 -13.80
N LEU A 179 20.25 -29.20 -13.60
CA LEU A 179 18.85 -28.78 -13.46
C LEU A 179 18.24 -28.29 -14.77
N ALA A 180 19.04 -28.11 -15.84
CA ALA A 180 18.55 -27.71 -17.15
C ALA A 180 17.50 -28.70 -17.70
N GLN A 181 17.66 -29.99 -17.41
CA GLN A 181 16.72 -31.06 -17.74
C GLN A 181 15.31 -30.88 -17.13
N PHE A 182 15.17 -30.11 -16.04
CA PHE A 182 13.89 -29.81 -15.39
C PHE A 182 13.29 -28.47 -15.83
N THR A 183 14.06 -27.62 -16.51
CA THR A 183 13.59 -26.30 -17.01
C THR A 183 12.93 -26.37 -18.38
N GLN A 184 13.14 -27.44 -19.15
CA GLN A 184 12.40 -27.70 -20.39
C GLN A 184 11.26 -28.68 -20.16
N LYS A 185 10.13 -28.16 -19.65
CA LYS A 185 8.74 -28.49 -20.05
C LYS A 185 7.76 -27.99 -18.99
N GLY A 186 6.94 -27.02 -19.36
CA GLY A 186 5.82 -26.57 -18.56
C GLY A 186 5.10 -25.39 -19.20
N VAL A 187 4.26 -25.73 -20.19
CA VAL A 187 3.07 -25.04 -20.75
C VAL A 187 2.91 -23.54 -20.49
#